data_AF-A0A916VVX3-F1
#
_entry.id   AF-A0A916VVX3-F1
#
_cell.length_a   1.000
_cell.length_b   1.000
_cell.length_c   1.000
_cell.angle_alpha   90.00
_cell.angle_beta   90.00
_cell.angle_gamma   90.00
#
_symmetry.space_group_name_H-M   'P 1'
#
loop_
_entity.id
_entity.type
_entity.pdbx_description
1 polymer ?
#
loop_
_entity_poly.entity_id
_entity_poly.type
_entity_poly.pdbx_seq_one_letter_code
_entity_poly.pdbx_strand_id
1 'polypeptide(L)'
;MRGKLYQLRDQSGVITNSKYNLQGNILETTRQLTQNYKYYVNWDENVELEEEIYTNKFAFNAIQQLIAETTPDGSVKTNNYNLWDC
;
A
#
# COMPACT_ATOMS: atom_id res chain seq x y z
N MET A 1 13.30 -6.15 9.32
CA MET A 1 11.86 -6.16 8.99
C MET A 1 10.95 -6.72 10.08
N ARG A 2 11.45 -7.23 11.23
CA ARG A 2 10.55 -7.63 12.34
C ARG A 2 9.95 -6.37 12.97
N GLY A 3 8.62 -6.27 13.02
CA GLY A 3 7.87 -5.19 13.68
C GLY A 3 7.20 -4.14 12.78
N LYS A 4 7.30 -4.23 11.45
CA LYS A 4 6.53 -3.35 10.54
C LYS A 4 5.15 -3.97 10.24
N LEU A 5 4.15 -3.12 10.02
CA LEU A 5 2.76 -3.53 9.79
C LEU A 5 2.62 -4.27 8.45
N TYR A 6 2.63 -5.60 8.51
CA TYR A 6 2.50 -6.43 7.31
C TYR A 6 1.08 -6.39 6.73
N GLN A 7 0.05 -6.49 7.56
CA GLN A 7 -1.34 -6.58 7.12
C GLN A 7 -2.24 -5.72 8.00
N LEU A 8 -3.12 -4.95 7.36
CA LEU A 8 -4.21 -4.22 8.01
C LEU A 8 -5.53 -4.71 7.41
N ARG A 9 -6.49 -5.01 8.29
CA ARG A 9 -7.86 -5.36 7.90
C ARG A 9 -8.79 -4.29 8.43
N ASP A 10 -9.58 -3.69 7.56
CA ASP A 10 -10.51 -2.60 7.88
C ASP A 10 -11.91 -2.90 7.33
N GLN A 11 -12.84 -1.94 7.39
CA GLN A 11 -14.22 -2.15 6.94
C GLN A 11 -14.38 -2.25 5.42
N SER A 12 -13.33 -2.05 4.65
CA SER A 12 -13.37 -2.09 3.19
C SER A 12 -12.46 -3.16 2.61
N GLY A 13 -11.70 -3.91 3.42
CA GLY A 13 -10.86 -5.00 2.94
C GLY A 13 -9.51 -5.12 3.65
N VAL A 14 -8.53 -5.64 2.90
CA VAL A 14 -7.19 -5.96 3.39
C VAL A 14 -6.16 -5.12 2.65
N ILE A 15 -5.28 -4.47 3.42
CA ILE A 15 -4.02 -3.90 2.92
C ILE A 15 -2.88 -4.82 3.31
N THR A 16 -2.00 -5.15 2.36
CA THR A 16 -0.76 -5.90 2.63
C THR A 16 0.46 -5.09 2.19
N ASN A 17 1.37 -4.82 3.12
CA ASN A 17 2.64 -4.16 2.84
C ASN A 17 3.74 -5.21 2.68
N SER A 18 4.01 -5.61 1.43
CA SER A 18 4.90 -6.72 1.10
C SER A 18 6.38 -6.33 1.16
N LYS A 19 6.70 -5.06 0.89
CA LYS A 19 8.09 -4.59 0.77
C LYS A 19 8.31 -3.27 1.49
N TYR A 20 9.45 -3.18 2.15
CA TYR A 20 9.94 -1.98 2.80
C TYR A 20 11.40 -1.73 2.43
N ASN A 21 11.81 -0.47 2.36
CA ASN A 21 13.22 -0.13 2.33
C ASN A 21 13.84 -0.22 3.75
N LEU A 22 15.15 0.01 3.85
CA LEU A 22 15.88 -0.11 5.12
C LEU A 22 15.39 0.89 6.19
N GLN A 23 14.91 2.06 5.76
CA GLN A 23 14.35 3.10 6.64
C GLN A 23 12.90 2.78 7.05
N GLY A 24 12.27 1.78 6.42
CA GLY A 24 10.92 1.34 6.73
C GLY A 24 9.83 2.07 5.97
N ASN A 25 10.15 2.74 4.87
CA ASN A 25 9.16 3.21 3.91
C ASN A 25 8.65 2.04 3.08
N ILE A 26 7.35 2.05 2.78
CA ILE A 26 6.68 1.02 1.98
C ILE A 26 7.13 1.17 0.53
N LEU A 27 7.63 0.09 -0.07
CA LEU A 27 7.99 0.04 -1.49
C LEU A 27 6.91 -0.58 -2.35
N GLU A 28 6.08 -1.45 -1.75
CA GLU A 28 4.99 -2.14 -2.42
C GLU A 28 3.89 -2.43 -1.40
N THR A 29 2.66 -2.06 -1.76
CA THR A 29 1.46 -2.36 -0.99
C THR A 29 0.36 -2.84 -1.92
N THR A 30 -0.46 -3.76 -1.43
CA THR A 30 -1.64 -4.23 -2.15
C THR A 30 -2.91 -3.95 -1.35
N ARG A 31 -4.01 -3.73 -2.07
CA ARG A 31 -5.35 -3.61 -1.52
C ARG A 31 -6.24 -4.67 -2.18
N GLN A 32 -6.96 -5.42 -1.37
CA GLN A 32 -8.01 -6.33 -1.81
C GLN A 32 -9.30 -5.94 -1.07
N LEU A 33 -10.41 -5.80 -1.80
CA LEU A 33 -11.67 -5.33 -1.23
C LEU A 33 -12.52 -6.49 -0.71
N THR A 34 -13.36 -6.22 0.28
CA THR A 34 -14.41 -7.17 0.68
C THR A 34 -15.51 -7.21 -0.37
N GLN A 35 -16.04 -8.39 -0.70
CA GLN A 35 -17.18 -8.50 -1.63
C GLN A 35 -18.45 -7.87 -1.06
N ASN A 36 -18.62 -7.93 0.27
CA ASN A 36 -19.79 -7.38 0.94
C ASN A 36 -19.57 -5.91 1.33
N TYR A 37 -20.13 -5.00 0.55
CA TYR A 37 -20.05 -3.55 0.78
C TYR A 37 -21.20 -2.97 1.62
N LYS A 38 -22.25 -3.75 1.91
CA LYS A 38 -23.50 -3.24 2.51
C LYS A 38 -23.53 -3.33 4.02
N TYR A 39 -22.73 -4.22 4.59
CA TYR A 39 -22.75 -4.54 6.00
C TYR A 39 -21.37 -4.33 6.62
N TYR A 40 -21.33 -4.14 7.93
CA TYR A 40 -20.06 -4.08 8.65
C TYR A 40 -19.33 -5.42 8.55
N VAL A 41 -18.02 -5.33 8.32
CA VAL A 41 -17.13 -6.48 8.23
C VAL A 41 -16.81 -6.98 9.63
N ASN A 42 -17.09 -8.26 9.89
CA ASN A 42 -16.63 -8.97 11.08
C ASN A 42 -15.42 -9.85 10.73
N TRP A 43 -14.23 -9.44 11.17
CA TRP A 43 -12.97 -10.15 10.88
C TRP A 43 -12.73 -11.40 11.75
N ASP A 44 -13.60 -11.64 12.75
CA ASP A 44 -13.62 -12.90 13.50
C ASP A 44 -14.37 -14.01 12.73
N GLU A 45 -15.04 -13.67 11.63
CA GLU A 45 -15.73 -14.59 10.72
C GLU A 45 -14.98 -14.75 9.39
N ASN A 46 -15.47 -15.65 8.53
CA ASN A 46 -14.96 -15.78 7.17
C ASN A 46 -15.47 -14.62 6.31
N VAL A 47 -14.56 -13.70 5.96
CA VAL A 47 -14.86 -12.54 5.11
C VAL A 47 -14.43 -12.85 3.67
N GLU A 48 -15.38 -12.83 2.74
CA GLU A 48 -15.10 -12.98 1.31
C GLU A 48 -14.47 -11.70 0.73
N LEU A 49 -13.37 -11.89 0.00
CA LEU A 49 -12.65 -10.82 -0.70
C LEU A 49 -12.85 -10.95 -2.22
N GLU A 50 -12.85 -9.82 -2.91
CA GLU A 50 -12.84 -9.78 -4.37
C GLU A 50 -11.55 -10.42 -4.91
N GLU A 51 -11.58 -11.00 -6.11
CA GLU A 51 -10.37 -11.61 -6.71
C GLU A 51 -9.31 -10.57 -7.10
N GLU A 52 -9.74 -9.34 -7.39
CA GLU A 52 -8.87 -8.26 -7.86
C GLU A 52 -7.91 -7.78 -6.76
N ILE A 53 -6.65 -7.56 -7.14
CA ILE A 53 -5.59 -7.10 -6.23
C ILE A 53 -4.97 -5.82 -6.76
N TYR A 54 -5.33 -4.72 -6.13
CA TYR A 54 -4.84 -3.40 -6.51
C TYR A 54 -3.44 -3.17 -5.92
N THR A 55 -2.42 -3.13 -6.76
CA THR A 55 -1.02 -2.97 -6.34
C THR A 55 -0.52 -1.54 -6.54
N ASN A 56 0.01 -0.92 -5.48
CA ASN A 56 0.75 0.33 -5.55
C ASN A 56 2.23 0.08 -5.29
N LYS A 57 3.10 0.80 -6.02
CA LYS A 57 4.56 0.76 -5.83
C LYS A 57 5.11 2.16 -5.64
N PHE A 58 6.13 2.27 -4.80
CA PHE A 58 6.76 3.54 -4.47
C PHE A 58 8.28 3.45 -4.60
N ALA A 59 8.88 4.52 -5.11
CA ALA A 59 10.32 4.69 -5.16
C ALA A 59 10.72 5.94 -4.38
N PHE A 60 11.81 5.84 -3.63
CA PHE A 60 12.34 6.92 -2.80
C PHE A 60 13.78 7.23 -3.19
N ASN A 61 14.17 8.50 -3.09
CA ASN A 61 15.57 8.88 -3.20
C ASN A 61 16.36 8.49 -1.93
N ALA A 62 17.67 8.72 -1.95
CA ALA A 62 18.56 8.35 -0.84
C ALA A 62 18.17 8.99 0.50
N ILE A 63 17.57 10.19 0.45
CA ILE A 63 17.11 10.95 1.63
C ILE A 63 15.62 10.75 1.94
N GLN A 64 15.02 9.66 1.44
CA GLN A 64 13.66 9.20 1.78
C GLN A 64 12.50 10.06 1.26
N GLN A 65 12.70 10.84 0.21
CA GLN A 65 11.62 11.55 -0.48
C GLN A 65 11.03 10.70 -1.61
N LEU A 66 9.70 10.73 -1.78
CA LEU A 66 8.97 9.97 -2.80
C LEU A 66 9.24 10.53 -4.20
N ILE A 67 9.92 9.79 -5.06
CA ILE A 67 10.26 10.19 -6.44
C ILE A 67 9.36 9.57 -7.51
N ALA A 68 8.73 8.42 -7.22
CA ALA A 68 7.76 7.81 -8.12
C ALA A 68 6.71 7.00 -7.37
N GLU A 69 5.48 7.04 -7.87
CA GLU A 69 4.36 6.21 -7.47
C GLU A 69 3.76 5.57 -8.72
N THR A 70 3.58 4.24 -8.68
CA THR A 70 2.86 3.49 -9.71
C THR A 70 1.54 3.00 -9.13
N THR A 71 0.44 3.42 -9.74
CA THR A 71 -0.93 3.06 -9.35
C THR A 71 -1.36 1.70 -9.94
N PRO A 72 -2.48 1.11 -9.47
CA PRO A 72 -2.88 -0.23 -9.89
C PRO A 72 -3.22 -0.36 -11.38
N ASP A 73 -3.66 0.73 -11.99
CA ASP A 73 -3.92 0.84 -13.43
C ASP A 73 -2.63 0.99 -14.27
N GLY A 74 -1.47 1.00 -13.63
CA GLY A 74 -0.15 1.17 -14.26
C GLY A 74 0.25 2.61 -14.52
N SER A 75 -0.59 3.60 -14.17
CA SER A 75 -0.21 5.01 -14.27
C SER A 75 0.97 5.33 -13.34
N VAL A 76 1.88 6.21 -13.79
CA VAL A 76 3.08 6.58 -13.03
C VAL A 76 3.10 8.08 -12.79
N LYS A 77 3.14 8.46 -11.52
CA LYS A 77 3.40 9.84 -11.08
C LYS A 77 4.85 9.96 -10.64
N THR A 78 5.54 11.02 -11.07
CA THR A 78 6.93 11.30 -10.68
C THR A 78 7.04 12.67 -10.03
N ASN A 79 7.94 12.77 -9.03
CA ASN A 79 8.26 14.02 -8.36
C ASN A 79 9.77 14.30 -8.50
N ASN A 80 10.13 15.57 -8.72
CA ASN A 80 11.50 16.04 -8.68
C ASN A 80 11.64 17.07 -7.56
N TYR A 81 12.73 16.97 -6.80
CA TYR A 81 13.03 17.87 -5.69
C TYR A 81 14.32 18.62 -5.97
N ASN A 82 14.34 19.91 -5.65
CA ASN A 82 15.57 20.70 -5.68
C ASN A 82 16.42 20.38 -4.44
N LEU A 83 17.72 20.62 -4.53
CA LEU A 83 18.69 20.34 -3.47
C LEU A 83 18.53 21.22 -2.20
N TRP A 84 17.60 22.18 -2.19
CA TRP A 84 17.45 23.18 -1.12
C TRP A 84 16.06 23.21 -0.47
N ASP A 85 15.13 22.35 -0.91
CA ASP A 85 13.81 22.22 -0.28
C ASP A 85 13.94 21.23 0.90
N CYS A 86 14.50 21.73 2.02
CA CYS A 86 14.56 21.04 3.32
C CYS A 86 13.96 21.90 4.42
#